data_AF-A0A7S0M6D4-F1
#
_entry.id   AF-A0A7S0M6D4-F1
#
_cell.length_a   1.000
_cell.length_b   1.000
_cell.length_c   1.000
_cell.angle_alpha   90.00
_cell.angle_beta   90.00
_cell.angle_gamma   90.00
#
_symmetry.space_group_name_H-M   'P 1'
#
loop_
_entity.id
_entity.type
_entity.pdbx_description
1 polymer ?
#
loop_
_entity_poly.entity_id
_entity_poly.type
_entity_poly.pdbx_seq_one_letter_code
_entity_poly.pdbx_strand_id
1 'polypeptide(L)'
;RGLVHPDREGHYFPGPKSYLEWFRARRPESTAWPTVGILLYRKHVISELPYIPELIRFMESKRITPLPLFITGVDGHIAVRDLLTSAHEEAERAAGRLAANPTRSDEAAAG
;
A
#
# COMPACT_ATOMS: atom_id res chain seq x y z
N ARG A 1 -4.70 7.96 5.58
CA ARG A 1 -4.05 6.75 5.03
C ARG A 1 -3.78 5.77 6.16
N GLY A 2 -3.75 4.48 5.89
CA GLY A 2 -3.48 3.45 6.89
C GLY A 2 -3.74 2.06 6.31
N LEU A 3 -3.53 1.02 7.12
CA LEU A 3 -3.87 -0.34 6.72
C LEU A 3 -5.03 -0.88 7.56
N VAL A 4 -5.79 -1.82 7.00
CA VAL A 4 -6.98 -2.42 7.63
C VAL A 4 -6.93 -3.94 7.54
N HIS A 5 -7.50 -4.64 8.51
CA HIS A 5 -7.70 -6.08 8.41
C HIS A 5 -9.05 -6.46 9.03
N PRO A 6 -9.82 -7.39 8.46
CA PRO A 6 -11.11 -7.83 9.04
C PRO A 6 -10.98 -8.31 10.49
N ASP A 7 -9.97 -9.11 10.81
CA ASP A 7 -9.67 -9.55 12.19
C ASP A 7 -9.19 -8.46 13.17
N ARG A 8 -9.12 -7.19 12.75
CA ARG A 8 -8.73 -6.10 13.63
C ARG A 8 -9.73 -4.95 13.53
N GLU A 9 -10.76 -5.05 14.37
CA GLU A 9 -11.79 -4.03 14.52
C GLU A 9 -11.24 -2.76 15.20
N GLY A 10 -11.86 -1.62 14.90
CA GLY A 10 -11.70 -0.36 15.65
C GLY A 10 -10.39 0.42 15.41
N HIS A 11 -9.34 -0.17 14.84
CA HIS A 11 -8.08 0.52 14.62
C HIS A 11 -7.43 0.24 13.26
N TYR A 12 -7.03 1.31 12.59
CA TYR A 12 -6.11 1.24 11.45
C TYR A 12 -4.68 1.05 11.93
N PHE A 13 -3.85 0.44 11.08
CA PHE A 13 -2.41 0.40 11.33
C PHE A 13 -1.75 1.68 10.79
N PRO A 14 -0.83 2.28 11.55
CA PRO A 14 -0.14 3.51 11.14
C PRO A 14 0.81 3.29 9.95
N GLY A 15 1.27 2.06 9.72
CA GLY A 15 2.11 1.75 8.57
C GLY A 15 2.36 0.25 8.34
N PRO A 16 3.00 -0.10 7.21
CA PRO A 16 3.19 -1.49 6.77
C PRO A 16 3.89 -2.37 7.80
N LYS A 17 4.93 -1.85 8.47
CA LYS A 17 5.69 -2.60 9.49
C LYS A 17 4.77 -3.10 10.61
N SER A 18 4.00 -2.20 11.22
CA SER A 18 3.06 -2.54 12.31
C SER A 18 1.98 -3.55 11.89
N TYR A 19 1.52 -3.47 10.64
CA TYR A 19 0.58 -4.45 10.09
C TYR A 19 1.24 -5.82 9.93
N LEU A 20 2.42 -5.88 9.32
CA LEU A 20 3.13 -7.13 9.04
C LEU A 20 3.58 -7.84 10.32
N GLU A 21 4.04 -7.09 11.32
CA GLU A 21 4.37 -7.62 12.65
C GLU A 21 3.15 -8.28 13.29
N TRP A 22 2.01 -7.58 13.31
CA TRP A 22 0.75 -8.12 13.83
C TRP A 22 0.27 -9.34 13.04
N PHE A 23 0.31 -9.28 11.70
CA PHE A 23 -0.18 -10.36 10.84
C PHE A 23 0.67 -11.62 11.00
N ARG A 24 2.00 -11.50 10.99
CA ARG A 24 2.93 -12.62 11.18
C ARG A 24 2.90 -13.19 12.59
N ALA A 25 2.63 -12.37 13.61
CA ALA A 25 2.41 -12.88 14.97
C ALA A 25 1.17 -13.79 15.05
N ARG A 26 0.12 -13.51 14.25
CA ARG A 26 -1.09 -14.34 14.17
C ARG A 26 -0.96 -15.52 13.22
N ARG A 27 -0.12 -15.39 12.19
CA ARG A 27 0.15 -16.42 11.18
C ARG A 27 1.65 -16.54 10.93
N PRO A 28 2.40 -17.23 11.81
CA PRO A 28 3.85 -17.35 11.68
C PRO A 28 4.30 -17.90 10.31
N GLU A 29 3.51 -18.80 9.73
CA GLU A 29 3.72 -19.39 8.41
C GLU A 29 3.72 -18.36 7.27
N SER A 30 3.11 -17.18 7.48
CA SER A 30 3.02 -16.12 6.48
C SER A 30 4.34 -15.41 6.20
N THR A 31 5.37 -15.68 7.02
CA THR A 31 6.73 -15.18 6.78
C THR A 31 7.31 -15.69 5.47
N ALA A 32 6.91 -16.88 5.03
CA ALA A 32 7.33 -17.47 3.75
C ALA A 32 6.43 -17.08 2.57
N TRP A 33 5.35 -16.33 2.80
CA TRP A 33 4.36 -16.01 1.77
C TRP A 33 4.75 -14.75 1.00
N PRO A 34 4.50 -14.69 -0.33
CA PRO A 34 4.64 -13.46 -1.09
C PRO A 34 3.73 -12.37 -0.51
N THR A 35 4.24 -11.14 -0.42
CA THR A 35 3.47 -9.98 0.07
C THR A 35 2.97 -9.16 -1.10
N VAL A 36 1.68 -8.83 -1.11
CA VAL A 36 1.02 -8.08 -2.19
C VAL A 36 0.33 -6.85 -1.64
N GLY A 37 0.71 -5.67 -2.15
CA GLY A 37 0.06 -4.41 -1.86
C GLY A 37 -1.32 -4.32 -2.51
N ILE A 38 -2.32 -3.95 -1.72
CA ILE A 38 -3.68 -3.68 -2.22
C ILE A 38 -3.97 -2.22 -1.95
N LEU A 39 -4.25 -1.45 -3.00
CA LEU A 39 -4.65 -0.06 -2.86
C LEU A 39 -6.17 0.04 -2.76
N LEU A 40 -6.66 0.60 -1.67
CA LEU A 40 -8.09 0.76 -1.38
C LEU A 40 -8.47 2.24 -1.27
N TYR A 41 -9.68 2.58 -1.69
CA TYR A 41 -10.21 3.91 -1.41
C TYR A 41 -10.75 3.95 0.03
N ARG A 42 -10.42 5.01 0.77
CA ARG A 42 -10.89 5.22 2.15
C ARG A 42 -12.41 5.15 2.28
N LYS A 43 -13.15 5.67 1.30
CA LYS A 43 -14.62 5.60 1.31
C LYS A 43 -15.13 4.15 1.36
N HIS A 44 -14.47 3.21 0.70
CA HIS A 44 -14.90 1.80 0.69
C HIS A 44 -14.59 1.09 2.00
N VAL A 45 -13.47 1.47 2.66
CA VAL A 45 -13.11 0.94 3.97
C VAL A 45 -14.09 1.43 5.04
N ILE A 46 -14.42 2.73 5.04
CA ILE A 46 -15.36 3.32 6.00
C ILE A 46 -16.79 2.82 5.78
N SER A 47 -17.19 2.62 4.53
CA SER A 47 -18.50 2.05 4.19
C SER A 47 -18.57 0.53 4.39
N GLU A 48 -17.52 -0.09 4.95
CA GLU A 48 -17.45 -1.52 5.29
C GLU A 48 -17.89 -2.44 4.15
N LEU A 49 -17.49 -2.11 2.92
CA LEU A 49 -17.93 -2.87 1.75
C LEU A 49 -17.41 -4.32 1.82
N PRO A 50 -18.28 -5.32 1.60
CA PRO A 50 -18.00 -6.73 1.90
C PRO A 50 -16.86 -7.33 1.05
N TYR A 51 -16.59 -6.76 -0.13
CA TYR A 51 -15.51 -7.26 -0.98
C TYR A 51 -14.12 -7.09 -0.36
N ILE A 52 -13.90 -6.13 0.55
CA ILE A 52 -12.58 -5.92 1.19
C ILE A 52 -12.21 -7.10 2.09
N PRO A 53 -13.04 -7.51 3.06
CA PRO A 53 -12.77 -8.71 3.84
C PRO A 53 -12.68 -9.95 2.94
N GLU A 54 -13.59 -10.11 1.96
CA GLU A 54 -13.57 -11.26 1.04
C GLU A 54 -12.25 -11.36 0.25
N LEU A 55 -11.75 -10.24 -0.30
CA LEU A 55 -10.49 -10.18 -1.03
C LEU A 55 -9.30 -10.55 -0.13
N ILE A 56 -9.24 -9.98 1.07
CA ILE A 56 -8.19 -10.27 2.05
C ILE A 56 -8.18 -11.77 2.38
N ARG A 57 -9.35 -12.35 2.67
CA ARG A 57 -9.47 -13.80 2.96
C ARG A 57 -9.11 -14.67 1.78
N PHE A 58 -9.49 -14.27 0.57
CA PHE A 58 -9.14 -15.00 -0.63
C PHE A 58 -7.61 -15.06 -0.80
N MET A 59 -6.91 -13.93 -0.62
CA MET A 59 -5.45 -13.89 -0.70
C MET A 59 -4.79 -14.75 0.39
N GLU A 60 -5.27 -14.66 1.64
CA GLU A 60 -4.81 -15.52 2.73
C GLU A 60 -4.97 -17.01 2.39
N SER A 61 -6.10 -17.41 1.80
CA SER A 61 -6.38 -18.80 1.40
C SER A 61 -5.39 -19.32 0.35
N LYS A 62 -4.80 -18.41 -0.44
CA LYS A 62 -3.80 -18.71 -1.46
C LYS A 62 -2.36 -18.57 -0.96
N ARG A 63 -2.17 -18.44 0.36
CA ARG A 63 -0.85 -18.21 1.00
C ARG A 63 -0.17 -16.96 0.45
N ILE A 64 -0.94 -15.89 0.30
CA ILE A 64 -0.45 -14.56 -0.05
C ILE A 64 -0.68 -13.66 1.16
N THR A 65 0.32 -12.86 1.55
CA THR A 65 0.18 -11.87 2.61
C THR A 65 -0.38 -10.57 2.01
N PRO A 66 -1.64 -10.21 2.29
CA PRO A 66 -2.21 -8.97 1.79
C PRO A 66 -1.63 -7.77 2.55
N LEU A 67 -1.39 -6.65 1.86
CA LEU A 67 -0.99 -5.39 2.47
C LEU A 67 -1.99 -4.29 2.04
N PRO A 68 -3.18 -4.24 2.66
CA PRO A 68 -4.29 -3.39 2.26
C PRO A 68 -4.12 -1.96 2.74
N LEU A 69 -3.53 -1.12 1.89
CA LEU A 69 -3.33 0.30 2.13
C LEU A 69 -4.51 1.10 1.59
N PHE A 70 -5.15 1.89 2.44
CA PHE A 70 -6.18 2.82 1.99
C PHE A 70 -5.69 4.27 1.90
N ILE A 71 -6.21 4.97 0.89
CA ILE A 71 -5.88 6.35 0.53
C ILE A 71 -7.13 7.23 0.49
N THR A 72 -6.94 8.54 0.69
CA THR A 72 -8.02 9.54 0.60
C THR A 72 -7.89 10.30 -0.73
N GLY A 73 -8.93 10.35 -1.57
CA GLY A 73 -9.03 11.30 -2.70
C GLY A 73 -8.06 11.11 -3.88
N VAL A 74 -8.13 12.04 -4.85
CA VAL A 74 -7.58 11.96 -6.24
C VAL A 74 -6.05 11.87 -6.33
N ASP A 75 -5.31 11.82 -5.23
CA ASP A 75 -3.86 11.56 -5.24
C ASP A 75 -3.51 10.06 -5.19
N GLY A 76 -4.42 9.18 -5.60
CA GLY A 76 -4.15 7.73 -5.54
C GLY A 76 -2.95 7.29 -6.37
N HIS A 77 -2.70 7.94 -7.50
CA HIS A 77 -1.52 7.72 -8.33
C HIS A 77 -0.25 8.38 -7.76
N ILE A 78 -0.37 9.51 -7.06
CA ILE A 78 0.75 10.17 -6.37
C ILE A 78 1.18 9.37 -5.14
N ALA A 79 0.23 8.89 -4.34
CA ALA A 79 0.50 8.08 -3.16
C ALA A 79 1.08 6.69 -3.49
N VAL A 80 0.67 6.07 -4.61
CA VAL A 80 1.28 4.83 -5.11
C VAL A 80 2.72 5.07 -5.55
N ARG A 81 2.96 6.15 -6.30
CA ARG A 81 4.32 6.53 -6.72
C ARG A 81 5.20 6.76 -5.50
N ASP A 82 4.79 7.60 -4.57
CA ASP A 82 5.63 7.97 -3.42
C ASP A 82 5.81 6.83 -2.38
N LEU A 83 4.96 5.80 -2.42
CA LEU A 83 5.05 4.66 -1.49
C LEU A 83 5.66 3.40 -2.11
N LEU A 84 5.69 3.29 -3.45
CA LEU A 84 6.29 2.16 -4.19
C LEU A 84 7.56 2.55 -4.99
N THR A 85 7.84 3.84 -5.21
CA THR A 85 9.20 4.23 -5.63
C THR A 85 10.11 4.11 -4.44
N SER A 86 10.87 3.01 -4.43
CA SER A 86 11.89 2.77 -3.44
C SER A 86 12.86 3.96 -3.40
N ALA A 87 13.33 4.34 -2.22
CA ALA A 87 14.44 5.29 -2.02
C ALA A 87 15.69 4.97 -2.88
N HIS A 88 15.74 3.77 -3.48
CA HIS A 88 16.73 3.33 -4.45
C HIS A 88 16.70 4.14 -5.76
N GLU A 89 15.52 4.51 -6.28
CA GLU A 89 15.43 5.32 -7.51
C GLU A 89 15.80 6.79 -7.29
N GLU A 90 15.58 7.31 -6.09
CA GLU A 90 16.05 8.64 -5.68
C GLU A 90 17.55 8.67 -5.43
N ALA A 91 18.12 7.61 -4.84
CA ALA A 91 19.57 7.47 -4.67
C ALA A 91 20.31 7.34 -6.03
N GLU A 92 19.78 6.56 -6.98
CA GLU A 92 20.38 6.42 -8.32
C GLU A 92 20.21 7.67 -9.19
N ARG A 93 19.17 8.50 -8.96
CA ARG A 93 19.07 9.85 -9.54
C ARG A 93 20.07 10.83 -8.93
N ALA A 94 20.24 10.82 -7.60
CA ALA A 94 21.27 11.62 -6.94
C ALA A 94 22.69 11.21 -7.37
N ALA A 95 22.89 9.94 -7.72
CA ALA A 95 24.13 9.40 -8.30
C ALA A 95 24.25 9.60 -9.83
N GLY A 96 23.25 10.23 -10.49
CA GLY A 96 23.31 10.63 -11.89
C GLY A 96 23.16 9.51 -12.93
N ARG A 97 22.59 8.34 -12.57
CA ARG A 97 22.57 7.14 -13.44
C ARG A 97 21.27 6.86 -14.18
N LEU A 98 20.21 7.64 -13.99
CA LEU A 98 18.92 7.48 -14.69
C LEU A 98 18.60 8.71 -15.52
N ALA A 99 18.41 8.52 -16.83
CA ALA A 99 18.00 9.57 -17.75
C ALA A 99 16.55 10.01 -17.47
N ALA A 100 16.33 11.34 -17.46
CA ALA A 100 15.03 11.93 -17.25
C ALA A 100 14.02 11.44 -18.31
N ASN A 101 12.87 10.93 -17.86
CA ASN A 101 11.79 10.51 -18.73
C ASN A 101 11.11 11.77 -19.34
N PRO A 102 11.02 11.90 -20.68
CA PRO A 102 10.57 13.12 -21.35
C PRO A 102 9.08 13.47 -21.20
N THR A 103 8.25 12.65 -20.54
CA THR A 103 6.80 12.90 -20.42
C THR A 103 6.34 13.66 -19.17
N ARG A 104 7.21 14.43 -18.52
CA ARG A 104 6.77 15.31 -17.41
C ARG A 104 6.49 16.72 -17.96
N SER A 105 5.21 17.04 -18.14
CA SER A 105 4.76 18.41 -18.47
C SER A 105 4.98 19.35 -17.28
N ASP A 106 5.56 20.52 -17.56
CA ASP A 106 6.01 21.58 -16.63
C ASP A 106 4.90 22.51 -16.08
N GLU A 107 3.67 22.03 -15.89
CA GLU A 107 2.59 22.89 -15.37
C GLU A 107 2.25 22.59 -13.90
N ALA A 108 3.08 23.12 -13.00
CA ALA A 108 2.68 23.49 -11.63
C ALA A 108 3.72 24.46 -11.02
N ALA A 109 3.94 25.60 -11.67
CA ALA A 109 4.67 26.73 -11.09
C ALA A 109 4.21 28.07 -11.69
N ALA A 110 2.91 28.37 -11.62
CA ALA A 110 2.41 29.75 -11.67
C ALA A 110 0.95 29.76 -11.21
N GLY A 111 0.68 30.46 -10.09
CA GLY A 111 -0.63 30.63 -9.50
C GLY A 111 -0.53 30.93 -8.02
#